data_AF-A0A3M1DEC0-F1
#
_entry.id   AF-A0A3M1DEC0-F1
#
_cell.length_a   1.000
_cell.length_b   1.000
_cell.length_c   1.000
_cell.angle_alpha   90.00
_cell.angle_beta   90.00
_cell.angle_gamma   90.00
#
_symmetry.space_group_name_H-M   'P 1'
#
loop_
_entity.id
_entity.type
_entity.pdbx_description
1 polymer ?
#
loop_
_entity_poly.entity_id
_entity_poly.type
_entity_poly.pdbx_seq_one_letter_code
_entity_poly.pdbx_strand_id
1 'polypeptide(L)'
;DDQLIIQAVTTLEQIEHVANRLVKKAREWYSLHNPEFEHDIEDHEAFIAKARTQARGVMGGSLSKEDKQAIDELITSVEALYNERERLRAYIAKKMEAVCPNTTALAGPIIGAKLLSHAGSLDRLASVPSSTLQLFGAERALFRHLRNKRHKAPKYGIIFNHPLVQRAGKERGKAARALADKLSLCAKVDRFKGAACAEKFISQLEKRFGTWASDSSS
;
A
#
# COMPACT_ATOMS: atom_id res chain seq x y z
N ASP A 1 6.66 0.98 20.42
CA ASP A 1 6.62 -0.06 19.37
C ASP A 1 5.72 0.30 18.21
N ASP A 2 4.47 0.70 18.46
CA ASP A 2 3.54 1.20 17.44
C ASP A 2 4.10 2.42 16.66
N GLN A 3 4.80 3.34 17.32
CA GLN A 3 5.44 4.48 16.66
C GLN A 3 6.47 4.08 15.60
N LEU A 4 7.23 3.00 15.81
CA LEU A 4 8.20 2.52 14.82
C LEU A 4 7.49 1.97 13.57
N ILE A 5 6.33 1.34 13.74
CA ILE A 5 5.48 0.86 12.63
C ILE A 5 4.94 2.06 11.85
N ILE A 6 4.47 3.09 12.55
CA ILE A 6 3.96 4.33 11.94
C ILE A 6 5.04 5.00 11.10
N GLN A 7 6.26 5.16 11.64
CA GLN A 7 7.36 5.74 10.89
C GLN A 7 7.73 4.85 9.69
N ALA A 8 7.84 3.53 9.88
CA ALA A 8 8.20 2.62 8.79
C ALA A 8 7.18 2.64 7.63
N VAL A 9 5.88 2.66 7.91
CA VAL A 9 4.86 2.69 6.85
C VAL A 9 4.79 4.05 6.15
N THR A 10 4.98 5.16 6.88
CA THR A 10 5.06 6.49 6.26
C THR A 10 6.31 6.62 5.40
N THR A 11 7.45 6.09 5.83
CA THR A 11 8.67 6.02 5.02
C THR A 11 8.48 5.13 3.80
N LEU A 12 7.82 3.98 3.93
CA LEU A 12 7.48 3.12 2.80
C LEU A 12 6.67 3.87 1.74
N GLU A 13 5.64 4.64 2.14
CA GLU A 13 4.85 5.46 1.22
C GLU A 13 5.70 6.55 0.55
N GLN A 14 6.61 7.18 1.28
CA GLN A 14 7.55 8.16 0.72
C GLN A 14 8.48 7.53 -0.32
N ILE A 15 9.04 6.35 -0.04
CA ILE A 15 9.87 5.60 -0.99
C ILE A 15 9.07 5.25 -2.24
N GLU A 16 7.85 4.74 -2.10
CA GLU A 16 6.98 4.44 -3.24
C GLU A 16 6.70 5.69 -4.09
N HIS A 17 6.46 6.84 -3.46
CA HIS A 17 6.26 8.10 -4.19
C HIS A 17 7.52 8.62 -4.88
N VAL A 18 8.69 8.53 -4.24
CA VAL A 18 9.97 8.95 -4.82
C VAL A 18 10.35 8.03 -5.97
N ALA A 19 10.33 6.70 -5.76
CA ALA A 19 10.62 5.71 -6.80
C ALA A 19 9.74 5.91 -8.02
N ASN A 20 8.43 6.10 -7.85
CA ASN A 20 7.51 6.34 -8.96
C ASN A 20 7.83 7.62 -9.76
N ARG A 21 8.31 8.68 -9.10
CA ARG A 21 8.72 9.91 -9.80
C ARG A 21 10.04 9.69 -10.56
N LEU A 22 11.00 9.03 -9.94
CA LEU A 22 12.30 8.75 -10.55
C LEU A 22 12.18 7.79 -11.74
N VAL A 23 11.33 6.77 -11.67
CA VAL A 23 11.10 5.85 -12.80
C VAL A 23 10.51 6.58 -13.99
N LYS A 24 9.55 7.48 -13.78
CA LYS A 24 8.98 8.30 -14.86
C LYS A 24 10.06 9.17 -15.51
N LYS A 25 10.96 9.75 -14.71
CA LYS A 25 12.09 10.52 -15.23
C LYS A 25 13.11 9.65 -15.96
N ALA A 26 13.43 8.47 -15.43
CA ALA A 26 14.29 7.49 -16.09
C ALA A 26 13.71 7.05 -17.45
N ARG A 27 12.39 6.85 -17.53
CA ARG A 27 11.68 6.59 -18.79
C ARG A 27 11.83 7.73 -19.78
N GLU A 28 11.46 8.95 -19.40
CA GLU A 28 11.60 10.13 -20.25
C GLU A 28 13.04 10.29 -20.78
N TRP A 29 14.04 10.06 -19.94
CA TRP A 29 15.44 10.22 -20.31
C TRP A 29 15.92 9.11 -21.25
N TYR A 30 15.55 7.86 -20.96
CA TYR A 30 15.86 6.71 -21.81
C TYR A 30 15.15 6.77 -23.18
N SER A 31 13.93 7.31 -23.23
CA SER A 31 13.15 7.50 -24.46
C SER A 31 13.82 8.43 -25.47
N LEU A 32 14.65 9.38 -25.02
CA LEU A 32 15.44 10.21 -25.92
C LEU A 32 16.45 9.39 -26.74
N HIS A 33 16.76 8.15 -26.33
CA HIS A 33 17.81 7.33 -26.92
C HIS A 33 17.25 6.09 -27.60
N ASN A 34 16.19 5.52 -27.02
CA ASN A 34 15.48 4.41 -27.60
C ASN A 34 13.96 4.66 -27.52
N PRO A 35 13.39 5.45 -28.44
CA PRO A 35 11.96 5.80 -28.45
C PRO A 35 11.04 4.58 -28.53
N GLU A 36 11.51 3.48 -29.14
CA GLU A 36 10.73 2.25 -29.29
C GLU A 36 10.56 1.49 -27.96
N PHE A 37 11.46 1.73 -27.00
CA PHE A 37 11.47 1.01 -25.72
C PHE A 37 10.40 1.48 -24.73
N GLU A 38 9.90 2.71 -24.88
CA GLU A 38 8.86 3.26 -23.99
C GLU A 38 7.51 2.56 -24.19
N HIS A 39 7.17 2.23 -25.43
CA HIS A 39 5.85 1.71 -25.79
C HIS A 39 5.69 0.22 -25.47
N ASP A 40 6.78 -0.52 -25.31
CA ASP A 40 6.76 -1.96 -25.10
C ASP A 40 6.52 -2.38 -23.64
N ILE A 41 6.72 -1.48 -22.67
CA ILE A 41 6.65 -1.82 -21.25
C ILE A 41 5.84 -0.81 -20.46
N GLU A 42 4.62 -1.20 -20.10
CA GLU A 42 3.78 -0.43 -19.18
C GLU A 42 4.29 -0.49 -17.74
N ASP A 43 4.78 -1.66 -17.28
CA ASP A 43 5.21 -1.85 -15.90
C ASP A 43 6.53 -1.14 -15.57
N HIS A 44 6.52 -0.33 -14.52
CA HIS A 44 7.65 0.49 -14.11
C HIS A 44 8.84 -0.33 -13.61
N GLU A 45 8.58 -1.43 -12.91
CA GLU A 45 9.62 -2.27 -12.33
C GLU A 45 10.28 -3.14 -13.41
N ALA A 46 9.47 -3.71 -14.32
CA ALA A 46 9.95 -4.41 -15.51
C ALA A 46 10.77 -3.52 -16.44
N PHE A 47 10.39 -2.24 -16.58
CA PHE A 47 11.16 -1.27 -17.36
C PHE A 47 12.55 -1.08 -16.77
N ILE A 48 12.66 -0.87 -15.46
CA ILE A 48 13.96 -0.69 -14.79
C ILE A 48 14.83 -1.94 -14.94
N ALA A 49 14.24 -3.13 -14.78
CA ALA A 49 14.95 -4.40 -14.97
C ALA A 49 15.49 -4.56 -16.40
N LYS A 50 14.69 -4.26 -17.43
CA LYS A 50 15.10 -4.38 -18.84
C LYS A 50 16.02 -3.23 -19.28
N ALA A 51 15.82 -2.02 -18.78
CA ALA A 51 16.71 -0.88 -19.04
C ALA A 51 18.13 -1.19 -18.53
N ARG A 52 18.24 -1.85 -17.37
CA ARG A 52 19.52 -2.31 -16.83
C ARG A 52 20.23 -3.34 -17.71
N THR A 53 19.49 -4.26 -18.33
CA THR A 53 20.09 -5.28 -19.22
C THR A 53 20.48 -4.69 -20.57
N GLN A 54 19.68 -3.75 -21.10
CA GLN A 54 19.95 -3.09 -22.37
C GLN A 54 21.00 -2.00 -22.30
N ALA A 55 21.13 -1.28 -21.19
CA ALA A 55 22.23 -0.32 -21.02
C ALA A 55 23.61 -1.00 -21.07
N ARG A 56 23.69 -2.27 -20.67
CA ARG A 56 24.88 -3.11 -20.84
C ARG A 56 25.13 -3.55 -22.30
N GLY A 57 24.15 -3.36 -23.19
CA GLY A 57 24.20 -3.65 -24.62
C GLY A 57 24.41 -2.37 -25.46
N VAL A 58 25.44 -2.37 -26.30
CA VAL A 58 25.98 -1.17 -27.00
C VAL A 58 25.07 -0.60 -28.12
N MET A 59 23.84 -1.08 -28.33
CA MET A 59 23.04 -0.66 -29.50
C MET A 59 21.98 0.40 -29.18
N GLY A 60 22.35 1.66 -29.42
CA GLY A 60 21.49 2.84 -29.42
C GLY A 60 22.36 4.09 -29.62
N GLY A 61 22.03 4.90 -30.64
CA GLY A 61 22.90 5.91 -31.26
C GLY A 61 23.53 6.99 -30.36
N SER A 62 24.52 7.68 -30.93
CA SER A 62 25.19 8.96 -30.61
C SER A 62 25.16 9.58 -29.20
N LEU A 63 25.04 8.81 -28.12
CA LEU A 63 25.21 9.34 -26.77
C LEU A 63 26.68 9.35 -26.34
N SER A 64 27.07 10.40 -25.64
CA SER A 64 28.34 10.38 -24.93
C SER A 64 28.34 9.27 -23.88
N LYS A 65 29.52 8.75 -23.56
CA LYS A 65 29.69 7.81 -22.45
C LYS A 65 29.23 8.42 -21.13
N GLU A 66 29.41 9.74 -20.96
CA GLU A 66 28.96 10.46 -19.77
C GLU A 66 27.44 10.42 -19.61
N ASP A 67 26.68 10.65 -20.69
CA ASP A 67 25.21 10.67 -20.65
C ASP A 67 24.64 9.28 -20.34
N LYS A 68 25.22 8.22 -20.92
CA LYS A 68 24.82 6.83 -20.64
C LYS A 68 25.05 6.48 -19.17
N GLN A 69 26.20 6.87 -18.65
CA GLN A 69 26.53 6.64 -17.24
C GLN A 69 25.54 7.34 -16.31
N ALA A 70 25.16 8.59 -16.61
CA ALA A 70 24.21 9.33 -15.78
C ALA A 70 22.83 8.65 -15.71
N ILE A 71 22.37 8.07 -16.83
CA ILE A 71 21.11 7.30 -16.88
C ILE A 71 21.23 6.01 -16.09
N ASP A 72 22.35 5.30 -16.21
CA ASP A 72 22.59 4.05 -15.48
C ASP A 72 22.65 4.26 -13.96
N GLU A 73 23.26 5.36 -13.51
CA GLU A 73 23.28 5.74 -12.10
C GLU A 73 21.87 6.04 -11.57
N LEU A 74 21.02 6.68 -12.38
CA LEU A 74 19.61 6.91 -12.04
C LEU A 74 18.84 5.59 -11.93
N ILE A 75 18.99 4.69 -12.91
CA ILE A 75 18.34 3.36 -12.91
C ILE A 75 18.78 2.57 -11.67
N THR A 76 20.08 2.59 -11.35
CA THR A 76 20.64 1.93 -10.16
C THR A 76 20.06 2.50 -8.86
N SER A 77 19.89 3.82 -8.79
CA SER A 77 19.28 4.48 -7.63
C SER A 77 17.81 4.09 -7.45
N VAL A 78 17.06 3.99 -8.55
CA VAL A 78 15.66 3.53 -8.54
C VAL A 78 15.57 2.08 -8.05
N GLU A 79 16.43 1.20 -8.54
CA GLU A 79 16.46 -0.20 -8.11
C GLU A 79 16.78 -0.33 -6.62
N ALA A 80 17.72 0.47 -6.10
CA ALA A 80 18.01 0.53 -4.68
C ALA A 80 16.78 0.93 -3.84
N LEU A 81 15.96 1.86 -4.33
CA LEU A 81 14.70 2.24 -3.68
C LEU A 81 13.67 1.10 -3.67
N TYR A 82 13.58 0.32 -4.76
CA TYR A 82 12.71 -0.86 -4.79
C TYR A 82 13.18 -1.96 -3.83
N ASN A 83 14.49 -2.19 -3.72
CA ASN A 83 15.03 -3.13 -2.74
C ASN A 83 14.74 -2.68 -1.29
N GLU A 84 14.89 -1.39 -1.01
CA GLU A 84 14.57 -0.85 0.33
C GLU A 84 13.06 -0.90 0.62
N ARG A 85 12.20 -0.69 -0.39
CA ARG A 85 10.74 -0.90 -0.28
C ARG A 85 10.42 -2.30 0.23
N GLU A 86 10.99 -3.33 -0.37
CA GLU A 86 10.74 -4.72 0.04
C GLU A 86 11.30 -5.03 1.43
N ARG A 87 12.49 -4.51 1.75
CA ARG A 87 13.07 -4.63 3.09
C ARG A 87 12.16 -4.02 4.16
N LEU A 88 11.62 -2.82 3.92
CA LEU A 88 10.69 -2.16 4.83
C LEU A 88 9.36 -2.91 4.94
N ARG A 89 8.83 -3.46 3.84
CA ARG A 89 7.62 -4.30 3.87
C ARG A 89 7.81 -5.51 4.78
N ALA A 90 8.93 -6.22 4.65
CA ALA A 90 9.25 -7.36 5.51
C ALA A 90 9.41 -6.95 6.98
N TYR A 91 10.06 -5.82 7.24
CA TYR A 91 10.19 -5.26 8.59
C TYR A 91 8.83 -4.93 9.21
N ILE A 92 7.96 -4.25 8.46
CA ILE A 92 6.59 -3.90 8.90
C ILE A 92 5.80 -5.18 9.16
N ALA A 93 5.87 -6.20 8.30
CA ALA A 93 5.19 -7.47 8.50
C ALA A 93 5.55 -8.10 9.85
N LYS A 94 6.84 -8.27 10.11
CA LYS A 94 7.33 -8.85 11.36
C LYS A 94 6.94 -8.04 12.59
N LYS A 95 7.02 -6.71 12.52
CA LYS A 95 6.68 -5.85 13.67
C LYS A 95 5.18 -5.73 13.90
N MET A 96 4.39 -5.67 12.85
CA MET A 96 2.95 -5.59 12.96
C MET A 96 2.36 -6.87 13.55
N GLU A 97 2.87 -8.04 13.17
CA GLU A 97 2.46 -9.32 13.77
C GLU A 97 2.77 -9.39 15.27
N ALA A 98 3.91 -8.83 15.70
CA ALA A 98 4.29 -8.78 17.10
C ALA A 98 3.44 -7.79 17.94
N VAL A 99 2.99 -6.67 17.36
CA VAL A 99 2.28 -5.61 18.10
C VAL A 99 0.75 -5.75 17.97
N CYS A 100 0.25 -6.08 16.78
CA CYS A 100 -1.16 -6.13 16.43
C CYS A 100 -1.49 -7.42 15.65
N PRO A 101 -1.41 -8.62 16.26
CA PRO A 101 -1.62 -9.88 15.57
C PRO A 101 -3.02 -10.00 14.97
N ASN A 102 -4.07 -9.56 15.67
CA ASN A 102 -5.45 -9.73 15.18
C ASN A 102 -5.77 -8.77 14.03
N THR A 103 -5.32 -7.52 14.10
CA THR A 103 -5.47 -6.58 12.99
C THR A 103 -4.65 -7.01 11.78
N THR A 104 -3.45 -7.56 11.99
CA THR A 104 -2.60 -8.08 10.90
C THR A 104 -3.26 -9.26 10.20
N ALA A 105 -3.76 -10.23 10.97
CA ALA A 105 -4.42 -11.41 10.41
C ALA A 105 -5.68 -11.04 9.61
N LEU A 106 -6.42 -10.00 10.02
CA LEU A 106 -7.64 -9.59 9.32
C LEU A 106 -7.39 -8.65 8.12
N ALA A 107 -6.50 -7.66 8.24
CA ALA A 107 -6.30 -6.62 7.22
C ALA A 107 -5.07 -6.86 6.32
N GLY A 108 -4.12 -7.67 6.77
CA GLY A 108 -2.75 -7.70 6.28
C GLY A 108 -1.87 -6.62 6.93
N PRO A 109 -0.54 -6.81 6.94
CA PRO A 109 0.38 -5.92 7.65
C PRO A 109 0.38 -4.48 7.14
N ILE A 110 0.35 -4.30 5.82
CA ILE A 110 0.45 -2.96 5.20
C ILE A 110 -0.81 -2.13 5.47
N ILE A 111 -2.00 -2.70 5.25
CA ILE A 111 -3.26 -1.99 5.52
C ILE A 111 -3.39 -1.69 7.02
N GLY A 112 -3.05 -2.67 7.87
CA GLY A 112 -3.03 -2.48 9.32
C GLY A 112 -2.09 -1.35 9.74
N ALA A 113 -0.86 -1.32 9.23
CA ALA A 113 0.11 -0.28 9.53
C ALA A 113 -0.37 1.10 9.06
N LYS A 114 -1.01 1.19 7.88
CA LYS A 114 -1.63 2.44 7.40
C LYS A 114 -2.77 2.90 8.31
N LEU A 115 -3.63 2.00 8.79
CA LEU A 115 -4.70 2.32 9.76
C LEU A 115 -4.10 2.87 11.06
N LEU A 116 -3.02 2.26 11.54
CA LEU A 116 -2.29 2.72 12.72
C LEU A 116 -1.68 4.11 12.51
N SER A 117 -1.10 4.37 11.35
CA SER A 117 -0.54 5.68 10.98
C SER A 117 -1.61 6.78 10.95
N HIS A 118 -2.77 6.51 10.33
CA HIS A 118 -3.90 7.45 10.33
C HIS A 118 -4.46 7.70 11.74
N ALA A 119 -4.46 6.69 12.61
CA ALA A 119 -4.89 6.85 14.00
C ALA A 119 -3.83 7.56 14.86
N GLY A 120 -2.54 7.42 14.55
CA GLY A 120 -1.41 8.01 15.27
C GLY A 120 -0.90 7.18 16.46
N SER A 121 -1.66 6.20 16.94
CA SER A 121 -1.25 5.23 17.97
C SER A 121 -2.22 4.04 18.02
N LEU A 122 -1.79 2.94 18.65
CA LEU A 122 -2.67 1.78 18.84
C LEU A 122 -3.86 2.12 19.77
N ASP A 123 -3.61 2.93 20.80
CA ASP A 123 -4.62 3.38 21.76
C ASP A 123 -5.75 4.14 21.06
N ARG A 124 -5.37 5.06 20.17
CA ARG A 124 -6.33 5.83 19.39
C ARG A 124 -7.04 4.95 18.35
N LEU A 125 -6.34 4.00 17.74
CA LEU A 125 -6.96 3.05 16.82
C LEU A 125 -8.03 2.19 17.51
N ALA A 126 -7.82 1.79 18.76
CA ALA A 126 -8.77 1.03 19.56
C ALA A 126 -9.98 1.86 20.04
N SER A 127 -9.81 3.18 20.21
CA SER A 127 -10.88 4.06 20.70
C SER A 127 -11.79 4.62 19.59
N VAL A 128 -11.31 4.68 18.35
CA VAL A 128 -12.13 5.21 17.25
C VAL A 128 -13.33 4.32 16.91
N PRO A 129 -14.49 4.91 16.57
CA PRO A 129 -15.62 4.17 16.03
C PRO A 129 -15.29 3.49 14.69
N SER A 130 -15.98 2.38 14.40
CA SER A 130 -15.92 1.70 13.10
C SER A 130 -16.19 2.64 11.92
N SER A 131 -17.17 3.55 12.05
CA SER A 131 -17.51 4.53 11.00
C SER A 131 -16.36 5.49 10.69
N THR A 132 -15.53 5.84 11.68
CA THR A 132 -14.33 6.65 11.48
C THR A 132 -13.22 5.82 10.84
N LEU A 133 -12.98 4.61 11.35
CA LEU A 133 -11.98 3.68 10.79
C LEU A 133 -12.27 3.36 9.32
N GLN A 134 -13.55 3.20 8.95
CA GLN A 134 -14.01 2.99 7.57
C GLN A 134 -13.52 4.09 6.61
N LEU A 135 -13.33 5.31 7.11
CA LEU A 135 -13.06 6.51 6.31
C LEU A 135 -11.62 7.04 6.44
N PHE A 136 -10.73 6.35 7.17
CA PHE A 136 -9.31 6.73 7.23
C PHE A 136 -8.69 6.81 5.84
N GLY A 137 -8.04 7.93 5.52
CA GLY A 137 -7.52 8.26 4.18
C GLY A 137 -8.53 8.91 3.22
N ALA A 138 -9.81 9.02 3.59
CA ALA A 138 -10.83 9.72 2.83
C ALA A 138 -11.28 11.04 3.47
N GLU A 139 -10.53 11.57 4.44
CA GLU A 139 -10.89 12.73 5.25
C GLU A 139 -11.13 13.96 4.37
N ARG A 140 -10.27 14.21 3.38
CA ARG A 140 -10.43 15.33 2.43
C ARG A 140 -11.76 15.25 1.68
N ALA A 141 -12.19 14.06 1.27
CA ALA A 141 -13.46 13.87 0.58
C ALA A 141 -14.65 14.02 1.52
N LEU A 142 -14.52 13.49 2.75
CA LEU A 142 -15.52 13.64 3.81
C LEU A 142 -15.73 15.12 4.16
N PHE A 143 -14.66 15.88 4.39
CA PHE A 143 -14.76 17.30 4.72
C PHE A 143 -15.38 18.13 3.58
N ARG A 144 -15.10 17.79 2.32
CA ARG A 144 -15.79 18.42 1.18
C ARG A 144 -17.29 18.15 1.19
N HIS A 145 -17.72 16.93 1.49
CA HIS A 145 -19.14 16.58 1.63
C HIS A 145 -19.80 17.30 2.81
N LEU A 146 -19.13 17.36 3.96
CA LEU A 146 -19.64 18.04 5.16
C LEU A 146 -19.79 19.55 4.92
N ARG A 147 -18.83 20.17 4.23
CA ARG A 147 -18.90 21.59 3.85
C ARG A 147 -19.95 21.86 2.78
N ASN A 148 -20.11 20.96 1.82
CA ASN A 148 -21.09 21.07 0.76
C ASN A 148 -21.75 19.72 0.46
N LYS A 149 -23.00 19.58 0.93
CA LYS A 149 -23.81 18.36 0.82
C LYS A 149 -24.11 17.94 -0.64
N ARG A 150 -23.80 18.77 -1.64
CA ARG A 150 -23.89 18.41 -3.07
C ARG A 150 -22.85 17.35 -3.46
N HIS A 151 -21.69 17.33 -2.82
CA HIS A 151 -20.71 16.27 -3.06
C HIS A 151 -21.16 14.98 -2.37
N LYS A 152 -20.89 13.81 -2.96
CA LYS A 152 -21.25 12.53 -2.35
C LYS A 152 -20.28 12.19 -1.20
N ALA A 153 -20.80 11.61 -0.13
CA ALA A 153 -19.97 11.11 0.96
C ALA A 153 -19.09 9.94 0.49
N PRO A 154 -17.81 9.88 0.93
CA PRO A 154 -16.97 8.71 0.67
C PRO A 154 -17.54 7.48 1.37
N LYS A 155 -17.40 6.31 0.74
CA LYS A 155 -17.89 5.03 1.28
C LYS A 155 -16.79 4.21 1.97
N TYR A 156 -15.54 4.54 1.73
CA TYR A 156 -14.36 3.85 2.22
C TYR A 156 -13.15 4.77 2.05
N GLY A 157 -12.12 4.53 2.86
CA GLY A 157 -10.79 5.11 2.68
C GLY A 157 -9.76 4.02 2.34
N ILE A 158 -8.68 3.91 3.12
CA ILE A 158 -7.56 2.98 2.86
C ILE A 158 -7.98 1.51 2.82
N ILE A 159 -9.05 1.14 3.53
CA ILE A 159 -9.61 -0.22 3.51
C ILE A 159 -10.19 -0.63 2.14
N PHE A 160 -10.32 0.31 1.20
CA PHE A 160 -10.68 0.01 -0.19
C PHE A 160 -9.70 -0.98 -0.82
N ASN A 161 -8.41 -0.89 -0.50
CA ASN A 161 -7.37 -1.73 -1.08
C ASN A 161 -7.40 -3.17 -0.58
N HIS A 162 -8.26 -3.48 0.41
CA HIS A 162 -8.38 -4.82 0.94
C HIS A 162 -9.03 -5.79 -0.07
N PRO A 163 -8.53 -7.03 -0.24
CA PRO A 163 -9.06 -7.99 -1.22
C PRO A 163 -10.57 -8.24 -1.10
N LEU A 164 -11.09 -8.41 0.11
CA LEU A 164 -12.54 -8.50 0.39
C LEU A 164 -13.34 -7.37 -0.30
N VAL A 165 -12.86 -6.13 -0.14
CA VAL A 165 -13.58 -4.94 -0.62
C VAL A 165 -13.45 -4.80 -2.13
N GLN A 166 -12.29 -5.13 -2.69
CA GLN A 166 -12.09 -5.12 -4.14
C GLN A 166 -12.99 -6.14 -4.85
N ARG A 167 -13.05 -7.37 -4.32
CA ARG A 167 -13.86 -8.49 -4.86
C ARG A 167 -15.36 -8.27 -4.71
N ALA A 168 -15.82 -7.45 -3.76
CA ALA A 168 -17.24 -7.21 -3.48
C ALA A 168 -18.03 -6.45 -4.57
N GLY A 169 -17.44 -6.07 -5.71
CA GLY A 169 -18.16 -5.56 -6.88
C GLY A 169 -19.06 -4.34 -6.62
N LYS A 170 -20.39 -4.51 -6.60
CA LYS A 170 -21.36 -3.43 -6.28
C LYS A 170 -21.56 -3.24 -4.76
N GLU A 171 -21.24 -4.25 -3.96
CA GLU A 171 -21.44 -4.33 -2.52
C GLU A 171 -20.26 -3.75 -1.71
N ARG A 172 -19.26 -3.12 -2.36
CA ARG A 172 -18.02 -2.61 -1.70
C ARG A 172 -18.28 -1.78 -0.46
N GLY A 173 -19.33 -0.94 -0.48
CA GLY A 173 -19.68 -0.12 0.68
C GLY A 173 -20.18 -0.93 1.89
N LYS A 174 -20.90 -2.04 1.65
CA LYS A 174 -21.34 -2.97 2.70
C LYS A 174 -20.16 -3.80 3.21
N ALA A 175 -19.32 -4.27 2.31
CA ALA A 175 -18.09 -5.01 2.65
C ALA A 175 -17.12 -4.14 3.47
N ALA A 176 -16.88 -2.89 3.06
CA ALA A 176 -16.03 -1.95 3.78
C ALA A 176 -16.55 -1.66 5.20
N ARG A 177 -17.87 -1.48 5.36
CA ARG A 177 -18.47 -1.30 6.69
C ARG A 177 -18.27 -2.52 7.58
N ALA A 178 -18.60 -3.70 7.06
CA ALA A 178 -18.46 -4.95 7.81
C ALA A 178 -16.99 -5.22 8.18
N LEU A 179 -16.05 -4.94 7.27
CA LEU A 179 -14.62 -5.05 7.54
C LEU A 179 -14.19 -4.06 8.62
N ALA A 180 -14.61 -2.80 8.55
CA ALA A 180 -14.28 -1.78 9.55
C ALA A 180 -14.82 -2.14 10.95
N ASP A 181 -16.03 -2.72 11.03
CA ASP A 181 -16.61 -3.22 12.28
C ASP A 181 -15.71 -4.27 12.92
N LYS A 182 -15.23 -5.25 12.14
CA LYS A 182 -14.34 -6.31 12.63
C LYS A 182 -12.94 -5.81 12.96
N LEU A 183 -12.40 -4.89 12.15
CA LEU A 183 -11.10 -4.27 12.42
C LEU A 183 -11.09 -3.44 13.70
N SER A 184 -12.17 -2.69 13.98
CA SER A 184 -12.31 -1.95 15.24
C SER A 184 -12.30 -2.88 16.45
N LEU A 185 -12.93 -4.06 16.34
CA LEU A 185 -12.86 -5.09 17.39
C LEU A 185 -11.46 -5.70 17.52
N CYS A 186 -10.81 -6.06 16.40
CA CYS A 186 -9.42 -6.55 16.42
C CYS A 186 -8.47 -5.55 17.08
N ALA A 187 -8.56 -4.26 16.73
CA ALA A 187 -7.70 -3.23 17.31
C ALA A 187 -7.88 -3.10 18.83
N LYS A 188 -9.11 -3.24 19.33
CA LYS A 188 -9.39 -3.27 20.77
C LYS A 188 -8.77 -4.50 21.44
N VAL A 189 -8.94 -5.67 20.83
CA VAL A 189 -8.36 -6.92 21.33
C VAL A 189 -6.83 -6.83 21.37
N ASP A 190 -6.21 -6.31 20.31
CA ASP A 190 -4.75 -6.12 20.23
C ASP A 190 -4.26 -5.14 21.32
N ARG A 191 -4.96 -4.02 21.53
CA ARG A 191 -4.60 -3.06 22.57
C ARG A 191 -4.70 -3.63 23.98
N PHE A 192 -5.79 -4.35 24.27
CA PHE A 192 -6.06 -4.92 25.59
C PHE A 192 -5.50 -6.34 25.78
N LYS A 193 -4.66 -6.83 24.84
CA LYS A 193 -4.04 -8.16 24.84
C LYS A 193 -5.05 -9.31 25.06
N GLY A 194 -6.18 -9.23 24.37
CA GLY A 194 -7.22 -10.26 24.40
C GLY A 194 -6.87 -11.49 23.55
N ALA A 195 -7.71 -12.52 23.62
CA ALA A 195 -7.55 -13.77 22.86
C ALA A 195 -7.70 -13.55 21.34
N ALA A 196 -7.15 -14.48 20.56
CA ALA A 196 -7.22 -14.44 19.10
C ALA A 196 -8.67 -14.40 18.60
N CYS A 197 -9.01 -13.37 17.80
CA CYS A 197 -10.36 -13.16 17.28
C CYS A 197 -10.42 -13.12 15.74
N ALA A 198 -9.28 -13.03 15.06
CA ALA A 198 -9.21 -12.82 13.62
C ALA A 198 -9.86 -13.95 12.81
N GLU A 199 -9.56 -15.21 13.10
CA GLU A 199 -10.10 -16.38 12.37
C GLU A 199 -11.63 -16.39 12.36
N LYS A 200 -12.24 -16.18 13.54
CA LYS A 200 -13.69 -16.09 13.68
C LYS A 200 -14.28 -14.97 12.81
N PHE A 201 -13.61 -13.83 12.74
CA PHE A 201 -14.08 -12.69 11.95
C PHE A 201 -13.88 -12.91 10.45
N ILE A 202 -12.80 -13.58 10.05
CA ILE A 202 -12.57 -13.99 8.66
C ILE A 202 -13.72 -14.91 8.23
N SER A 203 -14.00 -16.00 8.95
CA SER A 203 -15.10 -16.91 8.60
C SER A 203 -16.47 -16.21 8.54
N GLN A 204 -16.73 -15.23 9.41
CA GLN A 204 -17.99 -14.46 9.38
C GLN A 204 -18.11 -13.58 8.14
N LEU A 205 -17.02 -12.95 7.72
CA LEU A 205 -16.99 -12.13 6.52
C LEU A 205 -17.03 -12.99 5.26
N GLU A 206 -16.40 -14.17 5.26
CA GLU A 206 -16.36 -15.07 4.09
C GLU A 206 -17.74 -15.66 3.80
N LYS A 207 -18.47 -16.04 4.84
CA LYS A 207 -19.88 -16.46 4.73
C LYS A 207 -20.76 -15.40 4.09
N ARG A 208 -20.41 -14.12 4.20
CA ARG A 208 -21.25 -13.01 3.75
C ARG A 208 -20.85 -12.45 2.38
N PHE A 209 -19.56 -12.42 2.05
CA PHE A 209 -19.04 -11.78 0.85
C PHE A 209 -18.22 -12.72 -0.06
N GLY A 210 -18.12 -14.00 0.30
CA GLY A 210 -17.29 -14.99 -0.40
C GLY A 210 -15.86 -15.03 0.15
N THR A 211 -15.12 -16.07 -0.21
CA THR A 211 -13.74 -16.30 0.22
C THR A 211 -12.78 -15.31 -0.44
N TRP A 212 -11.89 -14.72 0.37
CA TRP A 212 -10.80 -13.85 -0.14
C TRP A 212 -9.44 -14.18 0.44
N ALA A 213 -9.36 -14.98 1.51
CA ALA A 213 -8.13 -15.25 2.25
C ALA A 213 -7.25 -16.33 1.61
N SER A 214 -7.69 -16.95 0.50
CA SER A 214 -7.01 -18.12 -0.11
C SER A 214 -5.67 -17.81 -0.81
N ASP A 215 -5.31 -16.53 -1.00
CA ASP A 215 -4.21 -16.17 -1.91
C ASP A 215 -3.06 -15.40 -1.21
N SER A 216 -3.03 -15.27 0.11
CA SER A 216 -1.99 -14.50 0.83
C SER A 216 -0.80 -15.34 1.34
N SER A 217 -0.58 -16.52 0.75
CA SER A 217 0.54 -17.43 1.08
C SER A 217 1.28 -17.92 -0.17
N SER A 218 1.55 -17.00 -1.11
CA SER A 218 2.42 -17.23 -2.27
C SER A 218 3.31 -16.02 -2.51
#